data_AF-A0A9E6JAE3-F1
#
_entry.id   AF-A0A9E6JAE3-F1
#
_cell.length_a   1.000
_cell.length_b   1.000
_cell.length_c   1.000
_cell.angle_alpha   90.00
_cell.angle_beta   90.00
_cell.angle_gamma   90.00
#
_symmetry.space_group_name_H-M   'P 1'
#
loop_
_entity.id
_entity.type
_entity.pdbx_description
1 polymer ?
#
loop_
_entity_poly.entity_id
_entity_poly.type
_entity_poly.pdbx_seq_one_letter_code
_entity_poly.pdbx_strand_id
1 'polypeptide(L)'
;MTDKQQAFTALVDSLESIEQAVRDQAPDWETIPMLKRPLVAIELAEQSKEQAFEAVTVIKAMVMNFHHRLCELEEQHAKQKSD
;
A
#
# COMPACT_ATOMS: atom_id res chain seq x y z
N MET A 1 -1.72 17.02 -15.05
CA MET A 1 -1.12 16.11 -14.05
C MET A 1 0.11 15.50 -14.70
N THR A 2 1.25 15.45 -14.03
CA THR A 2 2.42 14.72 -14.54
C THR A 2 2.22 13.21 -14.34
N ASP A 3 2.88 12.37 -15.14
CA ASP A 3 2.80 10.90 -15.00
C ASP A 3 3.15 10.43 -13.58
N LYS A 4 4.08 11.12 -12.92
CA LYS A 4 4.47 10.83 -11.53
C LYS A 4 3.37 11.16 -10.52
N GLN A 5 2.58 12.21 -10.75
CA GLN A 5 1.42 12.54 -9.92
C GLN A 5 0.30 11.51 -10.09
N GLN A 6 0.05 11.05 -11.33
CA GLN A 6 -0.93 9.99 -11.59
C GLN A 6 -0.50 8.67 -10.95
N ALA A 7 0.78 8.30 -11.08
CA ALA A 7 1.33 7.12 -10.43
C ALA A 7 1.22 7.20 -8.91
N PHE A 8 1.41 8.39 -8.31
CA PHE A 8 1.23 8.58 -6.88
C PHE A 8 -0.24 8.41 -6.46
N THR A 9 -1.18 9.01 -7.18
CA THR A 9 -2.62 8.84 -6.89
C THR A 9 -3.02 7.36 -6.96
N ALA A 10 -2.59 6.62 -7.98
CA ALA A 10 -2.88 5.19 -8.09
C ALA A 10 -2.30 4.37 -6.92
N LEU A 11 -1.13 4.76 -6.40
CA LEU A 11 -0.54 4.12 -5.22
C LEU A 11 -1.32 4.44 -3.94
N VAL A 12 -1.84 5.66 -3.80
CA VAL A 12 -2.73 6.02 -2.69
C VAL A 12 -4.01 5.19 -2.74
N ASP A 13 -4.67 5.13 -3.89
CA ASP A 13 -5.90 4.34 -4.07
C ASP A 13 -5.67 2.85 -3.76
N SER A 14 -4.50 2.32 -4.15
CA SER A 14 -4.10 0.94 -3.83
C SER A 14 -3.92 0.73 -2.33
N LEU A 15 -3.31 1.68 -1.62
CA LEU A 15 -3.12 1.59 -0.17
C LEU A 15 -4.46 1.68 0.58
N GLU A 16 -5.36 2.57 0.14
CA GLU A 16 -6.72 2.69 0.70
C GLU A 16 -7.52 1.41 0.48
N SER A 17 -7.40 0.78 -0.69
CA SER A 17 -8.03 -0.51 -0.96
C SER A 17 -7.52 -1.62 -0.04
N ILE A 18 -6.21 -1.67 0.26
CA ILE A 18 -5.63 -2.64 1.19
C ILE A 18 -6.13 -2.37 2.61
N GLU A 19 -6.16 -1.11 3.04
CA GLU A 19 -6.69 -0.72 4.36
C GLU A 19 -8.14 -1.17 4.54
N GLN A 20 -8.98 -0.93 3.53
CA GLN A 20 -10.38 -1.33 3.56
C GLN A 20 -10.51 -2.86 3.63
N ALA A 21 -9.74 -3.60 2.83
CA ALA A 21 -9.75 -5.06 2.85
C ALA A 21 -9.34 -5.63 4.23
N VAL A 22 -8.36 -5.02 4.91
CA VAL A 22 -7.95 -5.41 6.27
C VAL A 22 -9.04 -5.11 7.29
N ARG A 23 -9.74 -3.98 7.16
CA ARG A 23 -10.86 -3.63 8.08
C ARG A 23 -12.03 -4.59 7.95
N ASP A 24 -12.36 -4.99 6.72
CA ASP A 24 -13.51 -5.84 6.43
C ASP A 24 -13.21 -7.34 6.60
N GLN A 25 -11.95 -7.69 6.86
CA GLN A 25 -11.47 -9.07 6.93
C GLN A 25 -11.95 -9.82 8.19
N ALA A 26 -12.35 -9.13 9.27
CA ALA A 26 -12.74 -9.79 10.51
C ALA A 26 -14.04 -10.63 10.33
N PRO A 27 -13.99 -11.96 10.54
CA PRO A 27 -15.17 -12.80 10.39
C PRO A 27 -16.09 -12.69 11.63
N ASP A 28 -17.37 -12.95 11.43
CA ASP A 28 -18.31 -13.14 12.54
C ASP A 28 -18.09 -14.51 13.20
N TRP A 29 -17.33 -14.52 14.29
CA TRP A 29 -16.96 -15.74 15.03
C TRP A 29 -18.15 -16.49 15.62
N GLU A 30 -19.28 -15.83 15.86
CA GLU A 30 -20.49 -16.46 16.40
C GLU A 30 -21.14 -17.39 15.37
N THR A 31 -20.98 -17.07 14.09
CA THR A 31 -21.49 -17.88 12.96
C THR A 31 -20.60 -19.08 12.63
N ILE A 32 -19.36 -19.10 13.10
CA ILE A 32 -18.38 -20.15 12.79
C ILE A 32 -18.44 -21.25 13.86
N PRO A 33 -18.69 -22.53 13.47
CA PRO A 33 -18.64 -23.65 14.40
C PRO A 33 -17.33 -23.71 15.17
N MET A 34 -17.40 -23.93 16.49
CA MET A 34 -16.24 -23.82 17.39
C MET A 34 -15.02 -24.63 16.92
N LEU A 35 -15.24 -25.85 16.42
CA LEU A 35 -14.18 -26.72 15.92
C LEU A 35 -13.51 -26.21 14.63
N LYS A 36 -14.18 -25.36 13.86
CA LYS A 36 -13.64 -24.74 12.63
C LYS A 36 -12.91 -23.43 12.88
N ARG A 37 -13.13 -22.77 14.04
CA ARG A 37 -12.52 -21.47 14.35
C ARG A 37 -10.99 -21.45 14.25
N PRO A 38 -10.24 -22.47 14.70
CA PRO A 38 -8.78 -22.47 14.54
C PRO A 38 -8.33 -22.45 13.08
N LEU A 39 -9.04 -23.18 12.20
CA LEU A 39 -8.73 -23.19 10.77
C LEU A 39 -8.99 -21.83 10.13
N VAL A 40 -10.16 -21.23 10.42
CA VAL A 40 -10.48 -19.88 9.94
C VAL A 40 -9.48 -18.85 10.48
N ALA A 41 -9.04 -18.98 11.73
CA ALA A 41 -8.03 -18.08 12.30
C ALA A 41 -6.67 -18.19 11.61
N ILE A 42 -6.26 -19.40 11.18
CA ILE A 42 -5.04 -19.61 10.40
C ILE A 42 -5.17 -18.96 9.03
N GLU A 43 -6.26 -19.23 8.31
CA GLU A 43 -6.52 -18.62 6.99
C GLU A 43 -6.53 -17.09 7.08
N LEU A 44 -7.16 -16.54 8.12
CA LEU A 44 -7.20 -15.11 8.39
C LEU A 44 -5.79 -14.54 8.58
N ALA A 45 -4.97 -15.20 9.42
CA ALA A 45 -3.61 -14.77 9.69
C ALA A 45 -2.71 -14.83 8.44
N GLU A 46 -2.89 -15.84 7.59
CA GLU A 46 -2.17 -15.96 6.31
C GLU A 46 -2.55 -14.84 5.35
N GLN A 47 -3.85 -14.53 5.23
CA GLN A 47 -4.32 -13.41 4.42
C GLN A 47 -3.84 -12.06 4.96
N SER A 48 -3.90 -11.83 6.27
CA SER A 48 -3.38 -10.59 6.86
C SER A 48 -1.88 -10.43 6.62
N LYS A 49 -1.12 -11.55 6.63
CA LYS A 49 0.31 -11.55 6.31
C LYS A 49 0.53 -11.09 4.87
N GLU A 50 -0.22 -11.62 3.91
CA GLU A 50 -0.14 -11.24 2.49
C GLU A 50 -0.46 -9.77 2.27
N GLN A 51 -1.57 -9.28 2.83
CA GLN A 51 -1.97 -7.88 2.77
C GLN A 51 -0.91 -6.93 3.37
N ALA A 52 -0.26 -7.33 4.45
CA ALA A 52 0.86 -6.57 5.02
C ALA A 52 2.06 -6.48 4.06
N PHE A 53 2.39 -7.56 3.35
CA PHE A 53 3.45 -7.55 2.33
C PHE A 53 3.11 -6.64 1.15
N GLU A 54 1.85 -6.67 0.69
CA GLU A 54 1.36 -5.78 -0.37
C GLU A 54 1.43 -4.31 0.06
N ALA A 55 0.96 -3.99 1.27
CA ALA A 55 1.03 -2.63 1.82
C ALA A 55 2.48 -2.12 1.88
N VAL A 56 3.42 -2.94 2.36
CA VAL A 56 4.85 -2.59 2.37
C VAL A 56 5.37 -2.32 0.95
N THR A 57 4.92 -3.09 -0.03
CA THR A 57 5.33 -2.92 -1.44
C THR A 57 4.82 -1.60 -2.01
N VAL A 58 3.54 -1.27 -1.77
CA VAL A 58 2.93 0.00 -2.19
C VAL A 58 3.63 1.18 -1.53
N ILE A 59 3.85 1.13 -0.21
CA ILE A 59 4.55 2.20 0.54
C ILE A 59 5.97 2.42 -0.01
N LYS A 60 6.71 1.35 -0.32
CA LYS A 60 8.04 1.47 -0.96
C LYS A 60 7.95 2.17 -2.32
N ALA A 61 6.97 1.81 -3.13
CA ALA A 61 6.77 2.46 -4.43
C ALA A 61 6.42 3.95 -4.27
N MET A 62 5.64 4.33 -3.26
CA MET A 62 5.34 5.73 -2.93
C MET A 62 6.62 6.49 -2.58
N VAL A 63 7.46 5.93 -1.69
CA VAL A 63 8.74 6.55 -1.30
C VAL A 63 9.66 6.72 -2.50
N MET A 64 9.74 5.71 -3.38
CA MET A 64 10.54 5.80 -4.61
C MET A 64 9.99 6.85 -5.59
N ASN A 65 8.67 7.00 -5.70
CA ASN A 65 8.04 8.05 -6.50
C ASN A 65 8.44 9.44 -5.98
N PHE A 66 8.36 9.65 -4.66
CA PHE A 66 8.83 10.90 -4.04
C PHE A 66 10.31 11.16 -4.26
N HIS A 67 11.16 10.14 -4.08
CA HIS A 67 12.59 10.27 -4.26
C HIS A 67 12.95 10.70 -5.69
N HIS A 68 12.38 10.04 -6.71
CA HIS A 68 12.61 10.44 -8.11
C HIS A 68 12.20 11.89 -8.36
N ARG A 69 11.07 12.32 -7.81
CA ARG A 69 10.57 13.68 -8.00
C ARG A 69 11.43 14.73 -7.30
N LEU A 70 12.04 14.40 -6.15
CA LEU A 70 13.04 15.25 -5.51
C LEU A 70 14.28 15.40 -6.39
N CYS A 71 14.82 14.32 -6.93
CA CYS A 71 15.97 14.38 -7.85
C CYS A 71 15.66 15.21 -9.10
N GLU A 72 14.48 15.03 -9.71
CA GLU A 72 14.04 15.85 -10.87
C GLU A 72 14.01 17.34 -10.54
N LEU A 73 13.54 17.72 -9.34
CA LEU A 73 13.51 19.11 -8.88
C LEU A 73 14.91 19.68 -8.60
N GLU A 74 15.78 18.89 -7.98
CA GLU A 74 17.18 19.27 -7.71
C GLU A 74 17.95 19.52 -9.02
N GLU A 75 17.78 18.66 -10.02
CA GLU A 75 18.38 18.84 -11.34
C GLU A 75 17.88 20.12 -12.04
N GLN A 76 16.58 20.42 -11.94
CA GLN A 76 16.00 21.64 -12.51
C GLN A 76 16.57 22.89 -11.82
N HIS A 77 16.69 22.87 -10.49
CA HIS A 77 17.30 23.95 -9.71
C HIS A 77 18.79 24.15 -10.03
N ALA A 78 19.54 23.06 -10.23
CA ALA A 78 20.95 23.13 -10.60
C ALA A 78 21.14 23.77 -11.99
N LYS A 79 20.29 23.41 -12.96
CA LYS A 79 20.31 23.99 -14.32
C LYS A 79 20.00 25.49 -14.30
N GLN A 80 18.99 25.92 -13.53
CA GLN A 80 18.62 27.34 -13.40
C GLN A 80 19.67 28.24 -12.74
N LYS A 81 20.61 27.68 -11.96
CA LYS A 81 21.72 28.43 -11.35
C LYS A 81 22.96 28.54 -12.23
N SER A 82 23.03 27.75 -13.30
CA SER A 82 24.19 27.69 -14.19
C SER A 82 24.03 28.56 -15.45
N ASP A 83 22.82 29.04 -15.70
CA ASP A 83 22.44 30.04 -16.72
C ASP A 83 22.40 31.46 -16.11
#